data_AF-M1D250-F1
#
_entry.id   AF-M1D250-F1
#
_cell.length_a   1.000
_cell.length_b   1.000
_cell.length_c   1.000
_cell.angle_alpha   90.00
_cell.angle_beta   90.00
_cell.angle_gamma   90.00
#
_symmetry.space_group_name_H-M   'P 1'
#
loop_
_entity.id
_entity.type
_entity.pdbx_description
1 polymer ?
#
loop_
_entity_poly.entity_id
_entity_poly.type
_entity_poly.pdbx_seq_one_letter_code
_entity_poly.pdbx_strand_id
1 'polypeptide(L)'
;MPWLALPFDDERRSFLSRRFSIVGIPVAIAISPNGCTVNTQVRQLLEAHGAGAYPFTEDHIKILQQQLDKNTTGWPKKDRNEIHNEHELALIHQQVYLCSGCKEMGYGWAFFCKRCDYGLHPKCAPKQEEMN
;
A
#
# COMPACT_ATOMS: atom_id res chain seq x y z
N MET A 1 19.74 -16.83 2.62
CA MET A 1 19.10 -15.65 3.24
C MET A 1 20.13 -14.97 4.12
N PRO A 2 20.66 -13.78 3.78
CA PRO A 2 21.72 -13.12 4.53
C PRO A 2 21.14 -12.19 5.60
N TRP A 3 20.36 -12.72 6.55
CA TRP A 3 19.91 -11.94 7.71
C TRP A 3 19.92 -12.76 8.99
N LEU A 4 19.98 -12.05 10.12
CA LEU A 4 19.90 -12.65 11.45
C LEU A 4 18.48 -13.19 11.69
N ALA A 5 18.40 -14.30 12.42
CA ALA A 5 17.14 -14.89 12.84
C ALA A 5 17.20 -15.19 14.34
N LEU A 6 16.05 -15.14 15.00
CA LEU A 6 15.92 -15.70 16.33
C LEU A 6 16.09 -17.23 16.25
N PRO A 7 16.70 -17.87 17.27
CA PRO A 7 16.65 -19.32 17.43
C PRO A 7 15.21 -19.82 17.39
N PHE A 8 15.02 -21.08 16.98
CA PHE A 8 13.68 -21.64 16.76
C PHE A 8 12.80 -21.59 18.01
N ASP A 9 13.34 -21.89 19.19
CA ASP A 9 12.60 -21.97 20.45
C ASP A 9 12.78 -20.74 21.34
N ASP A 10 13.01 -19.57 20.74
CA ASP A 10 13.25 -18.34 21.50
C ASP A 10 11.94 -17.74 22.04
N GLU A 11 11.83 -17.63 23.36
CA GLU A 11 10.65 -17.07 24.05
C GLU A 11 10.31 -15.62 23.62
N ARG A 12 11.31 -14.87 23.12
CA ARG A 12 11.11 -13.49 22.64
C ARG A 12 10.15 -13.43 21.46
N ARG A 13 9.94 -14.53 20.71
CA ARG A 13 8.96 -14.61 19.62
C ARG A 13 7.55 -14.26 20.11
N SER A 14 7.13 -14.85 21.23
CA SER A 14 5.82 -14.61 21.84
C SER A 14 5.69 -13.17 22.38
N PHE A 15 6.77 -12.65 22.97
CA PHE A 15 6.82 -11.26 23.43
C PHE A 15 6.68 -10.28 22.26
N LEU A 16 7.43 -10.46 21.18
CA LEU A 16 7.39 -9.60 19.99
C LEU A 16 6.03 -9.66 19.30
N SER A 17 5.45 -10.85 19.13
CA SER A 17 4.11 -10.99 18.55
C SER A 17 3.06 -10.20 19.32
N ARG A 18 3.08 -10.24 20.66
CA ARG A 18 2.17 -9.43 21.49
C ARG A 18 2.50 -7.94 21.44
N ARG A 19 3.78 -7.58 21.55
CA ARG A 19 4.24 -6.19 21.59
C ARG A 19 3.87 -5.40 20.33
N PHE A 20 3.82 -6.08 19.19
CA PHE A 20 3.46 -5.50 17.90
C PHE A 20 2.09 -5.93 17.39
N SER A 21 1.29 -6.61 18.22
CA SER A 21 -0.05 -7.07 17.86
C SER A 21 -0.09 -7.83 16.52
N ILE A 22 0.86 -8.76 16.33
CA ILE A 22 0.98 -9.55 15.10
C ILE A 22 -0.14 -10.58 15.07
N VAL A 23 -1.14 -10.36 14.21
CA VAL A 23 -2.29 -11.27 14.02
C VAL A 23 -2.09 -12.25 12.86
N GLY A 24 -1.24 -11.91 11.88
CA GLY A 24 -0.98 -12.75 10.71
C GLY A 24 0.38 -12.45 10.08
N ILE A 25 0.78 -13.26 9.11
CA ILE A 25 2.05 -13.14 8.38
C ILE A 25 1.80 -13.00 6.87
N PRO A 26 2.70 -12.34 6.11
CA PRO A 26 3.94 -11.67 6.55
C PRO A 26 3.70 -10.31 7.23
N VAL A 27 4.61 -9.93 8.14
CA VAL A 27 4.69 -8.60 8.80
C VAL A 27 6.14 -8.12 8.79
N ALA A 28 6.34 -6.83 8.57
CA ALA A 28 7.63 -6.16 8.65
C ALA A 28 7.51 -4.92 9.53
N ILE A 29 8.50 -4.70 10.39
CA ILE A 29 8.55 -3.59 11.35
C ILE A 29 9.95 -2.96 11.29
N ALA A 30 10.01 -1.64 11.20
CA ALA A 30 11.26 -0.88 11.19
C ALA A 30 11.63 -0.49 12.62
N ILE A 31 12.84 -0.83 13.03
CA ILE A 31 13.41 -0.48 14.34
C ILE A 31 14.69 0.33 14.08
N SER A 32 14.86 1.42 14.81
CA SER A 32 16.06 2.26 14.72
C SER A 32 17.26 1.60 15.40
N PRO A 33 18.50 2.05 15.12
CA PRO A 33 19.68 1.57 15.83
C PRO A 33 19.60 1.70 17.37
N ASN A 34 18.79 2.63 17.87
CA ASN A 34 18.57 2.85 19.30
C ASN A 34 17.50 1.91 19.90
N GLY A 35 16.95 0.98 19.11
CA GLY A 35 15.92 0.03 19.55
C GLY A 35 14.50 0.61 19.56
N CYS A 36 14.29 1.84 19.10
CA CYS A 36 12.97 2.46 19.02
C CYS A 36 12.23 1.97 17.76
N THR A 37 10.91 1.74 17.88
CA THR A 37 10.07 1.44 16.71
C THR A 37 9.93 2.70 15.86
N VAL A 38 10.32 2.61 14.59
CA VAL A 38 10.17 3.69 13.60
C VAL A 38 8.83 3.58 12.90
N ASN A 39 8.46 2.38 12.44
CA ASN A 39 7.22 2.16 11.70
C ASN A 39 6.75 0.69 11.77
N THR A 40 5.46 0.46 11.90
CA THR A 40 4.85 -0.88 11.95
C THR A 40 4.15 -1.29 10.65
N GLN A 41 4.00 -0.37 9.69
CA GLN A 41 3.37 -0.56 8.38
C GLN A 41 4.40 -0.74 7.26
N VAL A 42 5.60 -1.21 7.59
CA VAL A 42 6.72 -1.35 6.63
C VAL A 42 6.35 -2.26 5.48
N ARG A 43 5.57 -3.32 5.74
CA ARG A 43 5.09 -4.21 4.68
C ARG A 43 4.32 -3.44 3.62
N GLN A 44 3.34 -2.64 4.01
CA GLN A 44 2.51 -1.86 3.08
C GLN A 44 3.33 -0.83 2.30
N LEU A 45 4.31 -0.21 2.97
CA LEU A 45 5.21 0.76 2.36
C LEU A 45 6.13 0.10 1.33
N LEU A 46 6.69 -1.07 1.63
CA LEU A 46 7.50 -1.86 0.70
C LEU A 46 6.67 -2.34 -0.50
N GLU A 47 5.43 -2.79 -0.28
CA GLU A 47 4.51 -3.18 -1.34
C GLU A 47 4.19 -1.99 -2.28
N ALA A 48 4.05 -0.78 -1.74
CA ALA A 48 3.67 0.40 -2.52
C ALA A 48 4.85 1.12 -3.19
N HIS A 49 6.00 1.22 -2.52
CA HIS A 49 7.12 2.08 -2.94
C HIS A 49 8.44 1.30 -3.12
N GLY A 50 8.43 -0.02 -2.91
CA GLY A 50 9.63 -0.86 -2.98
C GLY A 50 10.73 -0.36 -2.04
N ALA A 51 11.97 -0.40 -2.52
CA ALA A 51 13.13 0.10 -1.77
C ALA A 51 13.06 1.62 -1.51
N GLY A 52 12.30 2.38 -2.30
CA GLY A 52 12.11 3.82 -2.11
C GLY A 52 11.33 4.19 -0.84
N ALA A 53 10.71 3.21 -0.17
CA ALA A 53 10.05 3.40 1.12
C ALA A 53 11.02 3.71 2.29
N TYR A 54 12.29 3.31 2.17
CA TYR A 54 13.31 3.62 3.16
C TYR A 54 13.55 5.14 3.19
N PRO A 55 13.66 5.80 4.36
CA PRO A 55 13.91 5.25 5.71
C PRO A 55 12.67 4.92 6.58
N PHE A 56 11.46 4.81 6.02
CA PHE A 56 10.22 4.52 6.76
C PHE A 56 9.86 5.52 7.87
N THR A 57 10.54 6.67 7.91
CA THR A 57 10.22 7.78 8.81
C THR A 57 8.95 8.47 8.36
N GLU A 58 8.19 9.04 9.30
CA GLU A 58 6.97 9.78 8.99
C GLU A 58 7.18 10.89 7.95
N ASP A 59 8.27 11.65 8.05
CA ASP A 59 8.56 12.75 7.11
C ASP A 59 8.78 12.24 5.69
N HIS A 60 9.55 11.15 5.54
CA HIS A 60 9.75 10.50 4.24
C HIS A 60 8.43 9.93 3.69
N ILE A 61 7.59 9.34 4.53
CA ILE A 61 6.29 8.82 4.10
C ILE A 61 5.38 9.95 3.61
N LYS A 62 5.38 11.11 4.29
CA LYS A 62 4.65 12.29 3.83
C LYS A 62 5.16 12.77 2.47
N ILE A 63 6.47 12.74 2.23
CA ILE A 63 7.05 13.08 0.92
C ILE A 63 6.56 12.11 -0.15
N LEU A 64 6.58 10.80 0.11
CA LEU A 64 6.10 9.77 -0.82
C LEU A 64 4.60 9.94 -1.12
N GLN A 65 3.80 10.26 -0.10
CA GLN A 65 2.37 10.57 -0.25
C GLN A 65 2.16 11.82 -1.11
N GLN A 66 2.89 12.91 -0.83
CA GLN A 66 2.79 14.14 -1.63
C GLN A 66 3.23 13.94 -3.09
N GLN A 67 4.24 13.11 -3.34
CA GLN A 67 4.65 12.75 -4.69
C GLN A 67 3.56 11.97 -5.41
N LEU A 68 2.90 11.04 -4.71
CA LEU A 68 1.75 10.33 -5.24
C LEU A 68 0.60 11.30 -5.55
N ASP A 69 0.25 12.19 -4.62
CA ASP A 69 -0.81 13.18 -4.79
C ASP A 69 -0.53 14.08 -6.00
N LYS A 70 0.69 14.63 -6.12
CA LYS A 70 1.12 15.43 -7.28
C LYS A 70 1.10 14.65 -8.59
N ASN A 71 1.45 13.37 -8.56
CA ASN A 71 1.37 12.52 -9.76
C ASN A 71 -0.08 12.18 -10.13
N THR A 72 -1.01 12.29 -9.18
CA THR A 72 -2.45 12.01 -9.37
C THR A 72 -3.32 13.26 -9.60
N THR A 73 -2.77 14.48 -9.46
CA THR A 73 -3.49 15.71 -9.85
C THR A 73 -3.71 15.71 -11.36
N GLY A 74 -4.92 15.33 -11.78
CA GLY A 74 -5.29 15.12 -13.19
C GLY A 74 -5.89 13.74 -13.48
N TRP A 75 -6.05 12.87 -12.48
CA TRP A 75 -6.64 11.55 -12.67
C TRP A 75 -8.16 11.59 -12.50
N PRO A 76 -8.92 10.84 -13.31
CA PRO A 76 -10.38 10.88 -13.32
C PRO A 76 -10.93 10.31 -12.02
N LYS A 77 -11.71 11.13 -11.34
CA LYS A 77 -12.56 10.70 -10.21
C LYS A 77 -13.78 9.91 -10.69
N LYS A 78 -14.05 9.91 -12.00
CA LYS A 78 -15.17 9.21 -12.65
C LYS A 78 -14.69 8.48 -13.88
N ASP A 79 -14.77 7.16 -13.85
CA ASP A 79 -14.68 6.34 -15.05
C ASP A 79 -16.11 6.07 -15.55
N ARG A 80 -16.39 6.38 -16.82
CA ARG A 80 -17.70 6.12 -17.45
C ARG A 80 -17.72 4.69 -17.97
N ASN A 81 -17.78 3.72 -17.07
CA ASN A 81 -18.10 2.34 -17.42
C ASN A 81 -19.52 2.01 -16.92
N GLU A 82 -20.32 1.33 -17.75
CA GLU A 82 -21.77 1.05 -17.52
C GLU A 82 -22.10 0.46 -16.14
N ILE A 83 -21.13 -0.21 -15.50
CA ILE A 83 -21.28 -0.90 -14.21
C ILE A 83 -20.90 -0.01 -13.02
N HIS A 84 -20.20 1.11 -13.24
CA HIS A 84 -19.65 1.95 -12.17
C HIS A 84 -19.95 3.46 -12.34
N ASN A 85 -21.10 3.79 -12.94
CA ASN A 85 -21.52 5.18 -13.15
C ASN A 85 -21.99 5.89 -11.86
N GLU A 86 -22.40 5.14 -10.82
CA GLU A 86 -23.01 5.70 -9.60
C GLU A 86 -22.05 5.87 -8.42
N HIS A 87 -20.82 5.32 -8.51
CA HIS A 87 -19.88 5.32 -7.40
C HIS A 87 -18.56 5.98 -7.79
N GLU A 88 -18.00 6.76 -6.86
CA GLU A 88 -16.66 7.35 -7.01
C GLU A 88 -15.60 6.32 -6.60
N LEU A 89 -14.53 6.20 -7.39
CA LEU A 89 -13.40 5.36 -7.02
C LEU A 89 -12.51 6.14 -6.04
N ALA A 90 -12.27 5.56 -4.87
CA ALA A 90 -11.30 6.10 -3.93
C ALA A 90 -9.94 5.47 -4.20
N LEU A 91 -8.89 6.30 -4.20
CA LEU A 91 -7.53 5.79 -4.19
C LEU A 91 -7.25 5.22 -2.79
N ILE A 92 -7.17 3.90 -2.69
CA ILE A 92 -6.90 3.19 -1.44
C ILE A 92 -5.71 2.26 -1.60
N HIS A 93 -5.07 1.92 -0.49
CA HIS A 93 -4.08 0.85 -0.45
C HIS A 93 -4.79 -0.49 -0.25
N GLN A 94 -4.61 -1.42 -1.18
CA GLN A 94 -5.13 -2.79 -1.15
C GLN A 94 -3.95 -3.76 -1.17
N GLN A 95 -3.93 -4.72 -0.25
CA GLN A 95 -2.86 -5.74 -0.21
C GLN A 95 -2.84 -6.57 -1.48
N VAL A 96 -4.02 -6.96 -1.96
CA VAL A 96 -4.19 -7.61 -3.24
C VAL A 96 -5.56 -7.26 -3.79
N TYR A 97 -5.65 -7.02 -5.08
CA TYR A 97 -6.91 -6.77 -5.76
C TYR A 97 -6.84 -7.29 -7.20
N LEU A 98 -7.98 -7.64 -7.77
CA LEU A 98 -8.06 -7.93 -9.20
C LEU A 98 -8.33 -6.62 -9.94
N CYS A 99 -7.47 -6.29 -10.90
CA CYS A 99 -7.73 -5.13 -11.75
C CYS A 99 -8.85 -5.45 -12.75
N SER A 100 -9.96 -4.75 -12.65
CA SER A 100 -11.11 -4.86 -13.54
C SER A 100 -10.77 -4.54 -15.00
N GLY A 101 -9.74 -3.72 -15.25
CA GLY A 101 -9.29 -3.30 -16.57
C GLY A 101 -8.42 -4.35 -17.28
N CYS A 102 -7.27 -4.71 -16.70
CA CYS A 102 -6.35 -5.67 -17.33
C CYS A 102 -6.53 -7.13 -16.87
N LYS A 103 -7.40 -7.40 -15.90
CA LYS A 103 -7.63 -8.73 -15.30
C LYS A 103 -6.40 -9.36 -14.63
N GLU A 104 -5.39 -8.56 -14.32
CA GLU A 104 -4.22 -8.99 -13.56
C GLU A 104 -4.34 -8.61 -12.08
N MET A 105 -3.61 -9.32 -11.22
CA MET A 105 -3.51 -8.99 -9.81
C MET A 105 -2.74 -7.67 -9.61
N GLY A 106 -3.26 -6.81 -8.74
CA GLY A 106 -2.63 -5.59 -8.27
C GLY A 106 -2.28 -5.67 -6.81
N TYR A 107 -1.25 -4.91 -6.45
CA TYR A 107 -0.71 -4.81 -5.11
C TYR A 107 -0.47 -3.33 -4.80
N GLY A 108 -0.73 -2.92 -3.57
CA GLY A 108 -0.53 -1.54 -3.13
C GLY A 108 -1.68 -0.61 -3.55
N TRP A 109 -1.34 0.55 -4.12
CA TRP A 109 -2.34 1.55 -4.49
C TRP A 109 -3.28 1.05 -5.58
N ALA A 110 -4.57 1.28 -5.40
CA ALA A 110 -5.64 0.91 -6.31
C ALA A 110 -6.72 2.00 -6.36
N PHE A 111 -7.29 2.26 -7.52
CA PHE A 111 -8.61 2.89 -7.57
C PHE A 111 -9.63 1.85 -7.23
N PHE A 112 -10.29 2.02 -6.08
CA PHE A 112 -11.16 0.99 -5.57
C PHE A 112 -12.49 1.56 -5.11
N CYS A 113 -13.54 0.87 -5.46
CA CYS A 113 -14.87 1.09 -4.90
C CYS A 113 -15.25 -0.08 -4.02
N LYS A 114 -15.34 0.19 -2.72
CA LYS A 114 -15.75 -0.80 -1.72
C LYS A 114 -17.16 -1.34 -1.92
N ARG A 115 -18.05 -0.60 -2.61
CA ARG A 115 -19.44 -1.03 -2.85
C ARG A 115 -19.55 -2.00 -4.02
N CYS A 116 -18.80 -1.76 -5.09
CA CYS A 116 -18.85 -2.58 -6.31
C CYS A 116 -17.74 -3.63 -6.37
N ASP A 117 -16.83 -3.66 -5.39
CA ASP A 117 -15.59 -4.45 -5.43
C ASP A 117 -14.78 -4.21 -6.71
N TYR A 118 -14.88 -3.00 -7.25
CA TYR A 118 -14.28 -2.62 -8.52
C TYR A 118 -12.92 -1.99 -8.25
N GLY A 119 -11.85 -2.70 -8.63
CA GLY A 119 -10.47 -2.26 -8.48
C GLY A 119 -9.80 -1.98 -9.83
N LEU A 120 -9.03 -0.90 -9.96
CA LEU A 120 -8.14 -0.67 -11.10
C LEU A 120 -6.73 -0.38 -10.61
N HIS A 121 -5.73 -0.88 -11.34
CA HIS A 121 -4.36 -0.41 -11.13
C HIS A 121 -4.29 1.10 -11.41
N PRO A 122 -3.41 1.84 -10.73
CA PRO A 122 -3.12 3.24 -11.02
C PRO A 122 -2.82 3.50 -12.51
N LYS A 123 -2.09 2.57 -13.15
CA LYS A 123 -1.77 2.61 -14.59
C LYS A 123 -2.95 2.28 -15.52
N CYS A 124 -3.95 1.55 -15.02
CA CYS A 124 -5.12 1.10 -15.77
C CYS A 124 -6.31 2.06 -15.61
N ALA A 125 -6.21 3.02 -14.70
CA ALA A 125 -7.18 4.10 -14.62
C ALA A 125 -7.07 4.96 -15.89
N PRO A 126 -8.20 5.40 -16.47
CA PRO A 126 -8.17 6.36 -17.55
C PRO A 126 -7.40 7.61 -17.09
N LYS A 127 -6.75 8.34 -17.99
CA LYS A 127 -6.23 9.67 -17.69
C LYS A 127 -7.33 10.67 -18.03
N GLN A 128 -7.50 11.77 -17.29
CA GLN A 128 -8.37 12.83 -17.80
C GLN A 128 -7.66 13.41 -19.01
N GLU A 129 -8.22 13.23 -20.21
CA GLU A 129 -7.88 14.11 -21.32
C GLU A 129 -8.29 15.51 -20.88
N GLU A 130 -7.34 16.45 -20.93
CA GLU A 130 -7.63 17.87 -20.76
C GLU A 130 -8.72 18.22 -21.77
N MET A 131 -9.95 18.42 -21.27
CA MET A 131 -11.04 18.99 -22.06
C MET A 131 -10.62 20.40 -22.45
N ASN A 132 -10.03 20.54 -23.63
CA ASN A 132 -9.92 21.80 -24.35
C ASN A 132 -11.15 21.99 -25.24
#